data_AF-A0A7S4IVR5-F1
#
_entry.id   AF-A0A7S4IVR5-F1
#
_cell.length_a   1.000
_cell.length_b   1.000
_cell.length_c   1.000
_cell.angle_alpha   90.00
_cell.angle_beta   90.00
_cell.angle_gamma   90.00
#
_symmetry.space_group_name_H-M   'P 1'
#
loop_
_entity.id
_entity.type
_entity.pdbx_description
1 polymer ?
#
loop_
_entity_poly.entity_id
_entity_poly.type
_entity_poly.pdbx_seq_one_letter_code
_entity_poly.pdbx_strand_id
1 'polypeptide(L)'
;RMPSTLSDLTTEMVKSRDTIVNQIVQTFREIIGWHRKSFSFVVRPVEQEILAPHYYQTISLYRKDYAQADAKLEVKLSEFATLMPAHLGVKKHLWLVPSQESTEEHIQAPYHSAVIQLKKLRNADTPWDKLCILKDTVSAIHSSVLEYYHHYEGEIVVDDITIGAEELLPLLMYIVIQSRFKLLESEC
;
A
#
# COMPACT_ATOMS: atom_id res chain seq x y z
N ARG A 1 9.27 23.79 -25.23
CA ARG A 1 9.43 24.72 -24.09
C ARG A 1 10.01 23.88 -22.97
N MET A 2 11.17 24.25 -22.39
CA MET A 2 11.72 23.49 -21.27
C MET A 2 10.88 23.75 -20.01
N PRO A 3 10.52 22.72 -19.23
CA PRO A 3 9.76 22.87 -17.99
C PRO A 3 10.51 23.77 -17.01
N SER A 4 9.83 24.80 -16.52
CA SER A 4 10.38 25.84 -15.63
C SER A 4 10.56 25.37 -14.19
N THR A 5 9.91 24.27 -13.80
CA THR A 5 10.03 23.65 -12.47
C THR A 5 9.94 22.12 -12.56
N LEU A 6 10.50 21.41 -11.57
CA LEU A 6 10.49 19.94 -11.52
C LEU A 6 9.08 19.33 -11.48
N SER A 7 8.13 20.03 -10.85
CA SER A 7 6.70 19.74 -10.89
C SER A 7 6.18 19.66 -12.33
N ASP A 8 6.69 20.50 -13.23
CA ASP A 8 6.28 20.51 -14.63
C ASP A 8 6.76 19.24 -15.36
N LEU A 9 7.97 18.75 -15.08
CA LEU A 9 8.52 17.54 -15.71
C LEU A 9 7.72 16.29 -15.31
N THR A 10 7.43 16.10 -14.03
CA THR A 10 6.64 14.96 -13.55
C THR A 10 5.22 15.02 -14.11
N THR A 11 4.63 16.21 -14.17
CA THR A 11 3.31 16.44 -14.77
C THR A 11 3.33 16.10 -16.26
N GLU A 12 4.39 16.47 -16.99
CA GLU A 12 4.57 16.12 -18.40
C GLU A 12 4.74 14.62 -18.62
N MET A 13 5.53 13.93 -17.77
CA MET A 13 5.70 12.47 -17.85
C MET A 13 4.40 11.72 -17.59
N VAL A 14 3.63 12.13 -16.56
CA VAL A 14 2.33 11.55 -16.25
C VAL A 14 1.34 11.79 -17.39
N LYS A 15 1.28 13.01 -17.94
CA LYS A 15 0.45 13.32 -19.12
C LYS A 15 0.86 12.50 -20.35
N SER A 16 2.16 12.30 -20.56
CA SER A 16 2.67 11.48 -21.66
C SER A 16 2.25 10.02 -21.49
N ARG A 17 2.39 9.46 -20.28
CA ARG A 17 1.87 8.12 -19.94
C ARG A 17 0.39 8.02 -20.27
N ASP A 18 -0.42 8.94 -19.76
CA ASP A 18 -1.88 8.90 -19.94
C ASP A 18 -2.26 9.02 -21.42
N THR A 19 -1.55 9.84 -22.18
CA THR A 19 -1.74 9.99 -23.63
C THR A 19 -1.46 8.68 -24.37
N ILE A 20 -0.32 8.04 -24.09
CA ILE A 20 0.09 6.78 -24.71
C ILE A 20 -0.88 5.66 -24.34
N VAL A 21 -1.23 5.54 -23.06
CA VAL A 21 -2.23 4.57 -22.58
C VAL A 21 -3.54 4.78 -23.31
N ASN A 22 -4.04 6.02 -23.39
CA ASN A 22 -5.29 6.31 -24.08
C ASN A 22 -5.23 5.99 -25.57
N GLN A 23 -4.13 6.28 -26.25
CA GLN A 23 -3.95 5.93 -27.67
C GLN A 23 -3.97 4.42 -27.89
N ILE A 24 -3.24 3.65 -27.07
CA ILE A 24 -3.25 2.18 -27.13
C ILE A 24 -4.66 1.65 -26.83
N VAL A 25 -5.32 2.18 -25.81
CA VAL A 25 -6.70 1.82 -25.45
C VAL A 25 -7.65 2.01 -26.62
N GLN A 26 -7.61 3.18 -27.28
CA GLN A 26 -8.48 3.46 -28.43
C GLN A 26 -8.15 2.56 -29.62
N THR A 27 -6.86 2.33 -29.89
CA THR A 27 -6.41 1.52 -31.04
C THR A 27 -6.88 0.08 -30.94
N PHE A 28 -6.84 -0.50 -29.74
CA PHE A 28 -7.23 -1.88 -29.51
C PHE A 28 -8.68 -2.03 -29.01
N ARG A 29 -9.45 -0.94 -28.98
CA ARG A 29 -10.81 -0.92 -28.42
C ARG A 29 -11.75 -1.89 -29.13
N GLU A 30 -11.66 -1.88 -30.45
CA GLU A 30 -12.52 -2.66 -31.35
C GLU A 30 -12.08 -4.12 -31.46
N ILE A 31 -10.81 -4.42 -31.15
CA ILE A 31 -10.22 -5.75 -31.31
C ILE A 31 -10.44 -6.62 -30.07
N ILE A 32 -10.37 -6.05 -28.87
CA ILE A 32 -10.20 -6.82 -27.63
C ILE A 32 -11.49 -6.94 -26.79
N GLY A 33 -12.60 -6.27 -27.16
CA GLY A 33 -13.84 -6.32 -26.36
C GLY A 33 -13.58 -5.81 -24.94
N TRP A 34 -13.21 -4.53 -24.82
CA TRP A 34 -12.64 -3.94 -23.62
C TRP A 34 -13.51 -4.10 -22.36
N HIS A 35 -12.95 -4.77 -21.34
CA HIS A 35 -13.47 -4.80 -19.97
C HIS A 35 -12.65 -3.83 -19.10
N ARG A 36 -13.19 -3.35 -17.96
CA ARG A 36 -12.47 -2.42 -17.06
C ARG A 36 -11.13 -2.98 -16.54
N LYS A 37 -11.03 -4.32 -16.45
CA LYS A 37 -9.80 -5.05 -16.11
C LYS A 37 -8.74 -5.02 -17.23
N SER A 38 -9.12 -4.69 -18.47
CA SER A 38 -8.19 -4.61 -19.60
C SER A 38 -7.24 -3.42 -19.52
N PHE A 39 -7.62 -2.37 -18.78
CA PHE A 39 -6.80 -1.19 -18.60
C PHE A 39 -5.47 -1.48 -17.89
N SER A 40 -5.46 -2.41 -16.93
CA SER A 40 -4.22 -2.81 -16.24
C SER A 40 -3.23 -3.52 -17.16
N PHE A 41 -3.69 -4.23 -18.19
CA PHE A 41 -2.82 -4.88 -19.17
C PHE A 41 -2.11 -3.89 -20.09
N VAL A 42 -2.59 -2.63 -20.15
CA VAL A 42 -1.95 -1.56 -20.93
C VAL A 42 -1.11 -0.66 -20.03
N VAL A 43 -1.66 -0.24 -18.88
CA VAL A 43 -0.96 0.69 -17.98
C VAL A 43 0.35 0.09 -17.48
N ARG A 44 0.34 -1.15 -16.99
CA ARG A 44 1.53 -1.75 -16.38
C ARG A 44 2.71 -1.80 -17.35
N PRO A 45 2.60 -2.36 -18.57
CA PRO A 45 3.71 -2.36 -19.52
C PRO A 45 4.18 -0.95 -19.89
N VAL A 46 3.26 -0.01 -20.10
CA VAL A 46 3.61 1.38 -20.45
C VAL A 46 4.40 2.05 -19.32
N GLU A 47 3.99 1.89 -18.07
CA GLU A 47 4.75 2.44 -16.93
C GLU A 47 6.12 1.77 -16.77
N GLN A 48 6.21 0.46 -16.97
CA GLN A 48 7.47 -0.27 -16.88
C GLN A 48 8.48 0.18 -17.94
N GLU A 49 8.04 0.39 -19.18
CA GLU A 49 8.95 0.79 -20.26
C GLU A 49 9.31 2.29 -20.23
N ILE A 50 8.37 3.16 -19.85
CA ILE A 50 8.55 4.62 -19.94
C ILE A 50 8.97 5.25 -18.62
N LEU A 51 8.35 4.84 -17.51
CA LEU A 51 8.56 5.48 -16.21
C LEU A 51 9.66 4.81 -15.40
N ALA A 52 9.72 3.48 -15.34
CA ALA A 52 10.64 2.78 -14.44
C ALA A 52 12.12 3.21 -14.58
N PRO A 53 12.69 3.40 -15.79
CA PRO A 53 14.09 3.84 -15.94
C PRO A 53 14.39 5.22 -15.33
N HIS A 54 13.37 6.07 -15.20
CA HIS A 54 13.46 7.45 -14.71
C HIS A 54 12.82 7.64 -13.32
N TYR A 55 12.16 6.60 -12.81
CA TYR A 55 11.34 6.69 -11.61
C TYR A 55 12.18 7.00 -10.38
N TYR A 56 13.32 6.32 -10.22
CA TYR A 56 14.24 6.54 -9.11
C TYR A 56 14.73 8.00 -9.04
N GLN A 57 15.07 8.60 -10.18
CA GLN A 57 15.50 9.99 -10.25
C GLN A 57 14.36 10.92 -9.82
N THR A 58 13.17 10.69 -10.35
CA THR A 58 11.98 11.48 -10.03
C THR A 58 11.63 11.41 -8.54
N ILE A 59 11.54 10.20 -7.97
CA ILE A 59 11.18 10.02 -6.56
C ILE A 59 12.27 10.54 -5.62
N SER A 60 13.55 10.48 -6.00
CA SER A 60 14.63 11.05 -5.17
C SER A 60 14.52 12.56 -4.99
N LEU A 61 13.98 13.26 -5.99
CA LEU A 61 13.73 14.70 -5.94
C LEU A 61 12.52 15.01 -5.05
N TYR A 62 11.43 14.25 -5.19
CA TYR A 62 10.29 14.33 -4.27
C TYR A 62 10.71 14.09 -2.81
N ARG A 63 11.48 13.03 -2.54
CA ARG A 63 12.03 12.75 -1.20
C ARG A 63 12.85 13.91 -0.65
N LYS A 64 13.55 14.66 -1.50
CA LYS A 64 14.29 15.86 -1.08
C LYS A 64 13.34 17.01 -0.72
N ASP A 65 12.34 17.28 -1.55
CA ASP A 65 11.38 18.36 -1.34
C ASP A 65 10.50 18.11 -0.10
N TYR A 66 10.17 16.85 0.18
CA TYR A 66 9.34 16.42 1.31
C TYR A 66 10.15 15.97 2.55
N ALA A 67 11.49 16.07 2.52
CA ALA A 67 12.36 15.56 3.60
C ALA A 67 11.98 16.08 5.00
N GLN A 68 11.57 17.35 5.10
CA GLN A 68 11.14 17.94 6.37
C GLN A 68 9.78 17.38 6.86
N ALA A 69 8.85 17.12 5.93
CA ALA A 69 7.56 16.52 6.25
C ALA A 69 7.73 15.07 6.70
N ASP A 70 8.53 14.29 5.96
CA ASP A 70 8.90 12.92 6.31
C ASP A 70 9.58 12.83 7.68
N ALA A 71 10.50 13.74 8.00
CA ALA A 71 11.15 13.79 9.32
C ALA A 71 10.16 14.07 10.46
N LYS A 72 9.18 14.97 10.25
CA LYS A 72 8.12 15.24 11.24
C LYS A 72 7.22 14.02 11.42
N LEU A 73 6.90 13.33 10.33
CA LEU A 73 6.11 12.11 10.36
C LEU A 73 6.86 11.01 11.14
N GLU A 74 8.16 10.81 10.89
CA GLU A 74 8.99 9.83 11.60
C GLU A 74 8.94 10.00 13.13
N VAL A 75 9.00 11.24 13.61
CA VAL A 75 8.87 11.54 15.05
C VAL A 75 7.50 11.06 15.56
N LYS A 76 6.41 11.42 14.89
CA LYS A 76 5.05 10.98 15.26
C LYS A 76 4.90 9.46 15.24
N LEU A 77 5.38 8.79 14.18
CA LEU A 77 5.32 7.33 14.08
C LEU A 77 6.07 6.66 15.24
N SER A 78 7.18 7.27 15.68
CA SER A 78 7.96 6.77 16.81
C SER A 78 7.24 6.97 18.15
N GLU A 79 6.55 8.09 18.34
CA GLU A 79 5.71 8.36 19.52
C GLU A 79 4.57 7.33 19.65
N PHE A 80 4.04 6.86 18.52
CA PHE A 80 2.94 5.89 18.47
C PHE A 80 3.39 4.43 18.35
N ALA A 81 4.69 4.13 18.42
CA ALA A 81 5.22 2.80 18.13
C ALA A 81 4.66 1.67 19.02
N THR A 82 4.19 2.00 20.22
CA THR A 82 3.61 1.04 21.18
C THR A 82 2.09 0.96 21.11
N LEU A 83 1.43 1.61 20.15
CA LEU A 83 -0.01 1.51 19.99
C LEU A 83 -0.42 0.11 19.53
N MET A 84 -1.45 -0.43 20.17
CA MET A 84 -2.15 -1.66 19.79
C MET A 84 -3.41 -1.31 19.00
N PRO A 85 -3.99 -2.24 18.22
CA PRO A 85 -5.25 -1.99 17.50
C PRO A 85 -6.37 -1.44 18.42
N ALA A 86 -6.42 -1.91 19.67
CA ALA A 86 -7.35 -1.43 20.70
C ALA A 86 -7.33 0.09 20.91
N HIS A 87 -6.15 0.72 20.84
CA HIS A 87 -6.01 2.17 21.07
C HIS A 87 -6.51 3.01 19.89
N LEU A 88 -6.75 2.40 18.72
CA LEU A 88 -7.19 3.06 17.50
C LEU A 88 -8.68 2.84 17.22
N GLY A 89 -9.43 2.31 18.20
CA GLY A 89 -10.87 2.03 18.05
C GLY A 89 -11.17 0.79 17.21
N VAL A 90 -10.17 -0.06 16.94
CA VAL A 90 -10.40 -1.36 16.29
C VAL A 90 -11.23 -2.24 17.21
N LYS A 91 -12.24 -2.94 16.67
CA LYS A 91 -13.08 -3.86 17.44
C LYS A 91 -12.25 -5.04 17.97
N LYS A 92 -12.61 -5.55 19.15
CA LYS A 92 -11.85 -6.60 19.88
C LYS A 92 -11.53 -7.84 19.05
N HIS A 93 -12.46 -8.26 18.22
CA HIS A 93 -12.34 -9.42 17.33
C HIS A 93 -11.29 -9.21 16.20
N LEU A 94 -10.72 -8.01 16.07
CA LEU A 94 -9.66 -7.68 15.11
C LEU A 94 -8.36 -7.25 15.82
N TRP A 95 -8.18 -7.62 17.09
CA TRP A 95 -6.92 -7.31 17.80
C TRP A 95 -5.82 -8.32 17.50
N LEU A 96 -6.19 -9.55 17.13
CA LEU A 96 -5.29 -10.67 16.84
C LEU A 96 -4.27 -10.93 17.96
N VAL A 97 -4.72 -10.83 19.22
CA VAL A 97 -3.89 -11.09 20.39
C VAL A 97 -4.16 -12.54 20.82
N PRO A 98 -3.15 -13.42 20.88
CA PRO A 98 -3.33 -14.78 21.36
C PRO A 98 -3.85 -14.77 22.80
N SER A 99 -4.80 -15.65 23.11
CA SER A 99 -5.22 -15.92 24.49
C SER A 99 -4.03 -16.49 25.28
N GLN A 100 -3.95 -16.19 26.58
CA GLN A 100 -2.80 -16.42 27.47
C GLN A 100 -2.28 -17.88 27.58
N GLU A 101 -2.87 -18.83 26.86
CA GLU A 101 -2.52 -20.26 26.87
C GLU A 101 -1.65 -20.68 25.66
N SER A 102 -1.34 -19.78 24.72
CA SER A 102 -0.47 -20.11 23.59
C SER A 102 0.99 -20.21 24.02
N THR A 103 1.51 -21.44 24.04
CA THR A 103 2.91 -21.78 24.31
C THR A 103 3.89 -20.97 23.45
N GLU A 104 5.00 -20.59 24.06
CA GLU A 104 5.98 -19.52 23.76
C GLU A 104 6.69 -19.52 22.38
N GLU A 105 6.25 -20.28 21.40
CA GLU A 105 6.92 -20.35 20.10
C GLU A 105 6.36 -19.28 19.15
N HIS A 106 7.01 -18.11 19.19
CA HIS A 106 6.86 -16.99 18.25
C HIS A 106 5.50 -16.27 18.26
N ILE A 107 5.25 -15.45 19.28
CA ILE A 107 4.19 -14.43 19.25
C ILE A 107 4.58 -13.37 18.21
N GLN A 108 4.18 -13.58 16.97
CA GLN A 108 4.33 -12.60 15.90
C GLN A 108 3.37 -11.44 16.17
N ALA A 109 3.84 -10.20 16.01
CA ALA A 109 2.98 -9.03 16.20
C ALA A 109 1.74 -9.08 15.29
N PRO A 110 0.58 -8.58 15.72
CA PRO A 110 -0.63 -8.52 14.90
C PRO A 110 -0.34 -7.91 13.53
N TYR A 111 -0.93 -8.50 12.48
CA TYR A 111 -0.84 -7.99 11.10
C TYR A 111 0.58 -7.90 10.53
N HIS A 112 1.53 -8.71 11.03
CA HIS A 112 2.92 -8.65 10.60
C HIS A 112 3.11 -8.77 9.08
N SER A 113 2.37 -9.65 8.41
CA SER A 113 2.44 -9.82 6.95
C SER A 113 2.09 -8.52 6.22
N ALA A 114 1.02 -7.83 6.65
CA ALA A 114 0.62 -6.54 6.09
C ALA A 114 1.67 -5.45 6.37
N VAL A 115 2.26 -5.43 7.56
CA VAL A 115 3.36 -4.51 7.91
C VAL A 115 4.58 -4.72 6.99
N ILE A 116 4.96 -5.97 6.72
CA ILE A 116 6.06 -6.29 5.81
C ILE A 116 5.71 -5.92 4.37
N GLN A 117 4.46 -6.15 3.95
CA GLN A 117 4.01 -5.80 2.61
C GLN A 117 4.08 -4.28 2.38
N LEU A 118 3.60 -3.47 3.32
CA LEU A 118 3.63 -2.01 3.20
C LEU A 118 5.07 -1.49 3.09
N LYS A 119 6.03 -2.07 3.81
CA LYS A 119 7.46 -1.68 3.75
C LYS A 119 8.06 -1.82 2.34
N LYS A 120 7.50 -2.67 1.48
CA LYS A 120 7.97 -2.83 0.09
C LYS A 120 7.74 -1.57 -0.75
N LEU A 121 6.88 -0.64 -0.30
CA LEU A 121 6.55 0.60 -1.03
C LEU A 121 7.81 1.42 -1.39
N ARG A 122 8.84 1.39 -0.53
CA ARG A 122 10.13 2.08 -0.77
C ARG A 122 10.84 1.63 -2.06
N ASN A 123 10.61 0.39 -2.45
CA ASN A 123 11.30 -0.28 -3.56
C ASN A 123 10.38 -0.43 -4.79
N ALA A 124 9.26 0.28 -4.83
CA ALA A 124 8.39 0.28 -6.00
C ALA A 124 9.05 1.09 -7.12
N ASP A 125 9.12 0.50 -8.32
CA ASP A 125 9.75 1.12 -9.49
C ASP A 125 8.74 1.89 -10.35
N THR A 126 7.44 1.69 -10.11
CA THR A 126 6.36 2.39 -10.83
C THR A 126 5.19 2.73 -9.91
N PRO A 127 4.36 3.73 -10.27
CA PRO A 127 3.08 3.99 -9.59
C PRO A 127 2.16 2.76 -9.56
N TRP A 128 2.16 1.94 -10.62
CA TRP A 128 1.43 0.68 -10.67
C TRP A 128 1.89 -0.32 -9.60
N ASP A 129 3.21 -0.45 -9.39
CA ASP A 129 3.76 -1.33 -8.37
C ASP A 129 3.38 -0.85 -6.97
N LYS A 130 3.39 0.46 -6.72
CA LYS A 130 2.89 1.04 -5.46
C LYS A 130 1.43 0.67 -5.21
N LEU A 131 0.57 0.80 -6.22
CA LEU A 131 -0.84 0.44 -6.11
C LEU A 131 -1.01 -1.06 -5.82
N CYS A 132 -0.22 -1.91 -6.47
CA CYS A 132 -0.21 -3.35 -6.19
C CYS A 132 0.20 -3.62 -4.73
N ILE A 133 1.27 -2.98 -4.24
CA ILE A 133 1.73 -3.13 -2.86
C ILE A 133 0.64 -2.71 -1.86
N LEU A 134 -0.06 -1.60 -2.10
CA LEU A 134 -1.16 -1.14 -1.23
C LEU A 134 -2.33 -2.14 -1.25
N LYS A 135 -2.71 -2.64 -2.43
CA LYS A 135 -3.76 -3.66 -2.57
C LYS A 135 -3.39 -4.97 -1.86
N ASP A 136 -2.15 -5.41 -2.02
CA ASP A 136 -1.63 -6.61 -1.38
C ASP A 136 -1.52 -6.42 0.13
N THR A 137 -1.21 -5.20 0.59
CA THR A 137 -1.21 -4.85 2.03
C THR A 137 -2.61 -5.04 2.60
N VAL A 138 -3.64 -4.47 1.96
CA VAL A 138 -5.04 -4.66 2.37
C VAL A 138 -5.40 -6.14 2.35
N SER A 139 -5.02 -6.88 1.31
CA SER A 139 -5.29 -8.32 1.21
C SER A 139 -4.62 -9.11 2.35
N ALA A 140 -3.40 -8.74 2.73
CA ALA A 140 -2.67 -9.34 3.85
C ALA A 140 -3.35 -9.07 5.20
N ILE A 141 -4.07 -7.95 5.37
CA ILE A 141 -4.89 -7.71 6.56
C ILE A 141 -5.95 -8.80 6.68
N HIS A 142 -6.72 -9.02 5.60
CA HIS A 142 -7.74 -10.06 5.58
C HIS A 142 -7.12 -11.43 5.84
N SER A 143 -6.02 -11.77 5.18
CA SER A 143 -5.31 -13.03 5.40
C SER A 143 -4.88 -13.21 6.85
N SER A 144 -4.32 -12.19 7.51
CA SER A 144 -3.94 -12.27 8.94
C SER A 144 -5.12 -12.55 9.85
N VAL A 145 -6.29 -11.97 9.56
CA VAL A 145 -7.50 -12.23 10.33
C VAL A 145 -7.94 -13.69 10.15
N LEU A 146 -8.03 -14.17 8.91
CA LEU A 146 -8.42 -15.54 8.61
C LEU A 146 -7.46 -16.55 9.24
N GLU A 147 -6.15 -16.29 9.15
CA GLU A 147 -5.11 -17.16 9.66
C GLU A 147 -5.14 -17.27 11.19
N TYR A 148 -5.39 -16.13 11.88
CA TYR A 148 -5.58 -16.10 13.33
C TYR A 148 -6.79 -16.94 13.76
N TYR A 149 -7.95 -16.73 13.15
CA TYR A 149 -9.16 -17.46 13.53
C TYR A 149 -9.06 -18.95 13.23
N HIS A 150 -8.44 -19.31 12.10
CA HIS A 150 -8.17 -20.70 11.76
C HIS A 150 -7.25 -21.39 12.78
N HIS A 151 -6.23 -20.70 13.29
CA HIS A 151 -5.26 -21.27 14.24
C HIS A 151 -5.73 -21.27 15.70
N TYR A 152 -6.43 -20.22 16.15
CA TYR A 152 -6.62 -19.97 17.59
C TYR A 152 -8.07 -20.12 18.08
N GLU A 153 -9.09 -20.01 17.21
CA GLU A 153 -10.50 -20.07 17.64
C GLU A 153 -11.33 -21.19 16.95
N GLY A 154 -10.70 -22.05 16.15
CA GLY A 154 -11.35 -23.22 15.53
C GLY A 154 -12.11 -22.89 14.23
N GLU A 155 -12.99 -23.80 13.78
CA GLU A 155 -13.80 -23.63 12.55
C GLU A 155 -14.84 -22.51 12.72
N ILE A 156 -14.40 -21.25 12.59
CA ILE A 156 -15.31 -20.15 12.32
C ILE A 156 -15.68 -20.20 10.85
N VAL A 157 -16.98 -20.04 10.57
CA VAL A 157 -17.49 -19.86 9.22
C VAL A 157 -16.91 -18.55 8.69
N VAL A 158 -15.94 -18.67 7.78
CA VAL A 158 -15.18 -17.57 7.16
C VAL A 158 -16.09 -16.45 6.62
N ASP A 159 -17.33 -16.79 6.23
CA ASP A 159 -18.31 -15.84 5.70
C ASP A 159 -18.79 -14.77 6.71
N ASP A 160 -18.62 -14.98 8.02
CA ASP A 160 -19.05 -14.01 9.03
C ASP A 160 -17.97 -12.95 9.35
N ILE A 161 -16.71 -13.18 8.96
CA ILE A 161 -15.61 -12.24 9.22
C ILE A 161 -15.46 -11.29 8.01
N THR A 162 -16.36 -10.33 7.93
CA THR A 162 -16.28 -9.25 6.94
C THR A 162 -15.63 -8.02 7.58
N ILE A 163 -14.52 -7.55 7.00
CA ILE A 163 -13.90 -6.29 7.41
C ILE A 163 -14.54 -5.17 6.60
N GLY A 164 -15.34 -4.34 7.25
CA GLY A 164 -15.95 -3.17 6.64
C GLY A 164 -14.96 -2.01 6.45
N ALA A 165 -15.34 -0.99 5.68
CA ALA A 165 -14.52 0.21 5.47
C ALA A 165 -14.20 0.94 6.78
N GLU A 166 -15.14 0.95 7.73
CA GLU A 166 -14.99 1.55 9.07
C GLU A 166 -13.91 0.85 9.92
N GLU A 167 -13.71 -0.46 9.69
CA GLU A 167 -12.72 -1.27 10.41
C GLU A 167 -11.37 -1.26 9.68
N LEU A 168 -11.38 -1.16 8.36
CA LEU A 168 -10.18 -1.16 7.54
C LEU A 168 -9.31 0.08 7.78
N LEU A 169 -9.91 1.26 7.93
CA LEU A 169 -9.16 2.50 8.13
C LEU A 169 -8.29 2.50 9.41
N PRO A 170 -8.82 2.20 10.61
CA PRO A 170 -7.99 2.15 11.82
C PRO A 170 -6.96 1.01 11.77
N LEU A 171 -7.26 -0.10 11.08
CA LEU A 171 -6.27 -1.17 10.84
C LEU A 171 -5.14 -0.72 9.92
N LEU A 172 -5.44 0.00 8.83
CA LEU A 172 -4.42 0.59 7.97
C LEU A 172 -3.57 1.61 8.74
N MET A 173 -4.18 2.42 9.60
CA MET A 173 -3.46 3.35 10.48
C MET A 173 -2.48 2.60 11.40
N TYR A 174 -2.95 1.52 12.05
CA TYR A 174 -2.09 0.66 12.86
C TYR A 174 -0.90 0.13 12.04
N ILE A 175 -1.15 -0.36 10.82
CA ILE A 175 -0.11 -0.92 9.95
C ILE A 175 0.89 0.15 9.50
N VAL A 176 0.43 1.36 9.18
CA VAL A 176 1.31 2.49 8.86
C VAL A 176 2.24 2.79 10.04
N ILE A 177 1.70 2.89 11.26
CA ILE A 177 2.48 3.13 12.48
C ILE A 177 3.51 2.02 12.70
N GLN A 178 3.07 0.75 12.68
CA GLN A 178 3.94 -0.40 12.93
C GLN A 178 4.97 -0.64 11.82
N SER A 179 4.68 -0.21 10.58
CA SER A 179 5.63 -0.27 9.47
C SER A 179 6.81 0.67 9.66
N ARG A 180 6.66 1.75 10.45
CA ARG A 180 7.64 2.83 10.57
C ARG A 180 8.10 3.30 9.19
N PHE A 181 7.17 3.39 8.24
CA PHE A 181 7.46 3.83 6.90
C PHE A 181 7.66 5.35 6.88
N LYS A 182 8.93 5.77 6.88
CA LYS A 182 9.35 7.17 7.09
C LYS A 182 9.18 8.06 5.86
N LEU A 183 8.94 7.46 4.70
CA LEU A 183 8.86 8.17 3.41
C LEU A 183 7.41 8.37 2.97
N LEU A 184 6.43 8.26 3.88
CA LEU A 184 5.03 8.26 3.47
C LEU A 184 4.63 9.58 2.80
N GLU A 185 5.13 10.73 3.27
CA GLU A 185 4.77 12.03 2.68
C GLU A 185 5.38 12.20 1.29
N SER A 186 6.57 11.65 1.06
CA SER A 186 7.21 11.69 -0.27
C SER A 186 6.69 10.62 -1.25
N GLU A 187 5.97 9.61 -0.76
CA GLU A 187 5.52 8.46 -1.55
C GLU A 187 4.03 8.50 -1.89
N CYS A 188 3.26 9.35 -1.20
CA CYS A 188 1.84 9.64 -1.41
C CYS A 188 1.62 10.89 -2.28
#